data_AF-A0A954HC78-F1
#
_entry.id   AF-A0A954HC78-F1
#
_cell.length_a   1.000
_cell.length_b   1.000
_cell.length_c   1.000
_cell.angle_alpha   90.00
_cell.angle_beta   90.00
_cell.angle_gamma   90.00
#
_symmetry.space_group_name_H-M   'P 1'
#
loop_
_entity.id
_entity.type
_entity.pdbx_description
1 polymer ?
#
loop_
_entity_poly.entity_id
_entity_poly.type
_entity_poly.pdbx_seq_one_letter_code
_entity_poly.pdbx_strand_id
1 'polypeptide(L)'
;MRFQRPDNKSPWMNQKEQLRLVMLCVALVFVIVAMQKVAQPEFWSWLIPPEQVTQETNAETDQVVITLSGERVPTDEEAGSEKQALITELPPLLSEAEKQNIEDDYLGLKKTEVPVFQRIVTELTQTDRGLLQLNTDRSGTYQVWMAETDAWRGRLIEFDGHARRILKRENSTENQNGNLYDLWVTTEGSGSMPLHVVTAGLPAEMEIGEQLNIPIHLSGTLFKREGYAAEGG
;
A
#
# COMPACT_ATOMS: atom_id res chain seq x y z
N MET A 1 -52.34 -34.31 62.38
CA MET A 1 -51.22 -33.61 61.72
C MET A 1 -51.54 -33.46 60.24
N ARG A 2 -51.73 -32.23 59.74
CA ARG A 2 -51.98 -31.96 58.31
C ARG A 2 -50.68 -31.46 57.68
N PHE A 3 -50.13 -32.22 56.75
CA PHE A 3 -49.01 -31.79 55.92
C PHE A 3 -49.51 -30.83 54.84
N GLN A 4 -49.10 -29.57 54.90
CA GLN A 4 -49.26 -28.63 53.80
C GLN A 4 -48.24 -29.01 52.71
N ARG A 5 -48.71 -29.21 51.48
CA ARG A 5 -47.84 -29.42 50.31
C ARG A 5 -47.29 -28.06 49.86
N PRO A 6 -45.98 -27.96 49.51
CA PRO A 6 -45.45 -26.75 48.91
C PRO A 6 -46.04 -26.57 47.50
N ASP A 7 -46.59 -25.38 47.25
CA ASP A 7 -47.09 -24.97 45.93
C ASP A 7 -45.88 -24.71 45.01
N ASN A 8 -45.46 -25.74 44.28
CA ASN A 8 -44.41 -25.64 43.27
C ASN A 8 -45.00 -25.13 41.96
N LYS A 9 -45.25 -23.81 41.88
CA LYS A 9 -45.46 -23.14 40.60
C LYS A 9 -44.09 -22.75 40.05
N SER A 10 -43.60 -23.54 39.11
CA SER A 10 -42.45 -23.18 38.29
C SER A 10 -42.68 -21.78 37.68
N PRO A 11 -41.69 -20.86 37.74
CA PRO A 11 -41.84 -19.52 37.20
C PRO A 11 -41.82 -19.61 35.67
N TRP A 12 -42.99 -19.74 35.07
CA TRP A 12 -43.14 -19.68 33.64
C TRP A 12 -42.92 -18.21 33.20
N MET A 13 -41.98 -18.00 32.29
CA MET A 13 -41.56 -16.69 31.78
C MET A 13 -42.76 -15.77 31.48
N ASN A 14 -42.63 -14.51 31.88
CA ASN A 14 -43.65 -13.50 31.66
C ASN A 14 -43.92 -13.35 30.15
N GLN A 15 -45.19 -13.26 29.74
CA GLN A 15 -45.59 -13.17 28.32
C GLN A 15 -44.88 -12.02 27.58
N LYS A 16 -44.52 -10.94 28.29
CA LYS A 16 -43.75 -9.83 27.72
C LYS A 16 -42.30 -10.20 27.39
N GLU A 17 -41.68 -11.08 28.17
CA GLU A 17 -40.32 -11.56 27.95
C GLU A 17 -40.29 -12.56 26.80
N GLN A 18 -41.30 -13.43 26.72
CA GLN A 18 -41.48 -14.33 25.58
C GLN A 18 -41.63 -13.54 24.27
N LEU A 19 -42.40 -12.46 24.26
CA LEU A 19 -42.58 -11.63 23.07
C LEU A 19 -41.30 -10.90 22.64
N ARG A 20 -40.49 -10.41 23.60
CA ARG A 20 -39.17 -9.81 23.30
C ARG A 20 -38.20 -10.83 22.71
N LEU A 21 -38.17 -12.04 23.27
CA LEU A 21 -37.31 -13.12 22.79
C LEU A 21 -37.70 -13.54 21.38
N VAL A 22 -39.00 -13.70 21.11
CA VAL A 22 -39.51 -13.99 19.76
C VAL A 22 -39.13 -12.86 18.78
N MET A 23 -39.28 -11.59 19.16
CA MET A 23 -38.91 -10.46 18.30
C MET A 23 -37.41 -10.45 17.97
N LEU A 24 -36.55 -10.80 18.92
CA LEU A 24 -35.11 -10.91 18.72
C LEU A 24 -34.77 -12.06 17.75
N CYS A 25 -35.41 -13.23 17.91
CA CYS A 25 -35.25 -14.33 16.98
C CYS A 25 -35.69 -13.98 15.55
N VAL A 26 -36.81 -13.26 15.39
CA VAL A 26 -37.29 -12.81 14.08
C VAL A 26 -36.31 -11.81 13.45
N ALA A 27 -35.79 -10.86 14.22
CA ALA A 27 -34.78 -9.91 13.73
C ALA A 27 -33.51 -10.62 13.26
N LEU A 28 -33.06 -11.65 13.99
CA LEU A 28 -31.90 -12.45 13.61
C LEU A 28 -32.13 -13.19 12.28
N VAL A 29 -33.29 -13.85 12.12
CA VAL A 29 -33.65 -14.53 10.87
C VAL A 29 -33.71 -13.53 9.71
N PHE A 30 -34.24 -12.33 9.93
CA PHE A 30 -34.29 -11.28 8.91
C PHE A 30 -32.89 -10.86 8.44
N VAL A 31 -31.92 -10.70 9.36
CA VAL A 31 -30.53 -10.37 9.01
C VAL A 31 -29.89 -11.48 8.17
N ILE A 32 -30.12 -12.75 8.51
CA ILE A 32 -29.59 -13.88 7.75
C ILE A 32 -30.16 -13.91 6.32
N VAL A 33 -31.47 -13.67 6.16
CA VAL A 33 -32.10 -13.59 4.85
C VAL A 33 -31.55 -12.43 4.03
N ALA A 34 -31.30 -11.27 4.66
CA ALA A 34 -30.69 -10.13 3.99
C ALA A 34 -29.26 -10.44 3.50
N MET A 35 -28.44 -11.11 4.31
CA MET A 35 -27.09 -11.53 3.90
C MET A 35 -27.13 -12.50 2.71
N GLN A 36 -28.06 -13.46 2.70
CA GLN A 36 -28.20 -14.39 1.57
C GLN A 36 -28.62 -13.68 0.28
N LYS A 37 -29.43 -12.61 0.39
CA LYS A 37 -29.85 -11.82 -0.77
C LYS A 37 -28.72 -10.95 -1.34
N VAL A 38 -27.89 -10.35 -0.50
CA VAL A 38 -26.72 -9.56 -0.92
C VAL A 38 -25.64 -10.44 -1.58
N ALA A 39 -25.54 -11.71 -1.19
CA ALA A 39 -24.60 -12.65 -1.79
C ALA A 39 -24.99 -13.11 -3.21
N GLN A 40 -26.16 -12.74 -3.73
CA GLN A 40 -26.57 -13.11 -5.09
C GLN A 40 -25.84 -12.21 -6.12
N PRO A 41 -25.11 -12.79 -7.10
CA PRO A 41 -24.30 -12.04 -8.07
C PRO A 41 -25.15 -11.14 -8.98
N GLU A 42 -26.44 -11.43 -9.13
CA GLU A 42 -27.38 -10.61 -9.89
C GLU A 42 -27.54 -9.19 -9.28
N PHE A 43 -27.42 -9.04 -7.96
CA PHE A 43 -27.55 -7.73 -7.28
C PHE A 43 -26.36 -6.80 -7.57
N TRP A 44 -25.19 -7.36 -7.83
CA TRP A 44 -23.96 -6.63 -8.11
C TRP A 44 -23.92 -6.05 -9.53
N SER A 45 -24.72 -6.59 -10.45
CA SER A 45 -24.75 -6.15 -11.86
C SER A 45 -25.26 -4.72 -12.07
N TRP A 46 -26.10 -4.21 -11.15
CA TRP A 46 -26.56 -2.81 -11.18
C TRP A 46 -25.53 -1.85 -10.56
N LEU A 47 -24.74 -2.32 -9.59
CA LEU A 47 -23.74 -1.51 -8.89
C LEU A 47 -22.43 -1.40 -9.69
N ILE A 48 -22.11 -2.41 -10.49
CA ILE A 48 -20.91 -2.47 -11.33
C ILE A 48 -21.36 -2.99 -12.71
N PRO A 49 -21.62 -2.10 -13.69
CA PRO A 49 -21.86 -2.51 -15.06
C PRO A 49 -20.63 -3.29 -15.55
N PRO A 50 -20.78 -4.50 -16.13
CA PRO A 50 -19.64 -5.17 -16.72
C PRO A 50 -19.12 -4.28 -17.85
N GLU A 51 -17.86 -3.86 -17.74
CA GLU A 51 -17.16 -3.23 -18.85
C GLU A 51 -17.37 -4.10 -20.09
N GLN A 52 -17.99 -3.49 -21.11
CA GLN A 52 -18.03 -4.09 -22.43
C GLN A 52 -16.59 -4.19 -22.90
N VAL A 53 -15.98 -5.37 -22.73
CA VAL A 53 -14.76 -5.76 -23.42
C VAL A 53 -15.11 -5.75 -24.90
N THR A 54 -14.97 -4.58 -25.51
CA THR A 54 -15.06 -4.41 -26.95
C THR A 54 -13.79 -5.03 -27.50
N GLN A 55 -13.87 -6.32 -27.81
CA GLN A 55 -12.90 -6.97 -28.67
C GLN A 55 -13.02 -6.36 -30.07
N GLU A 56 -12.31 -5.24 -30.28
CA GLU A 56 -11.85 -4.87 -31.61
C GLU A 56 -10.37 -5.19 -31.70
N THR A 57 -10.12 -6.39 -32.22
CA THR A 57 -8.83 -6.74 -32.81
C THR A 57 -8.67 -5.92 -34.07
N ASN A 58 -7.78 -4.92 -34.05
CA ASN A 58 -7.08 -4.49 -35.25
C ASN A 58 -5.62 -4.23 -34.90
N ALA A 59 -4.78 -4.83 -35.74
CA ALA A 59 -3.34 -4.79 -35.69
C ALA A 59 -2.81 -3.41 -36.11
N GLU A 60 -1.51 -3.25 -35.83
CA GLU A 60 -0.54 -2.48 -36.62
C GLU A 60 -0.26 -1.03 -36.18
N THR A 61 0.93 -0.91 -35.58
CA THR A 61 1.85 0.24 -35.52
C THR A 61 1.37 1.54 -34.87
N ASP A 62 1.93 1.85 -33.70
CA ASP A 62 2.92 2.94 -33.68
C ASP A 62 4.02 2.70 -32.64
N GLN A 63 5.25 2.91 -33.09
CA GLN A 63 6.49 2.76 -32.34
C GLN A 63 6.74 4.03 -31.51
N VAL A 64 7.24 3.89 -30.28
CA VAL A 64 8.14 4.90 -29.72
C VAL A 64 9.50 4.24 -29.51
N VAL A 65 10.37 4.53 -30.47
CA VAL A 65 11.82 4.34 -30.41
C VAL A 65 12.37 5.33 -29.39
N ILE A 66 13.08 4.84 -28.36
CA ILE A 66 14.14 5.63 -27.71
C ILE A 66 15.46 4.94 -28.01
N THR A 67 16.02 5.29 -29.16
CA THR A 67 17.45 5.24 -29.43
C THR A 67 18.13 6.34 -28.62
N LEU A 68 19.00 5.97 -27.68
CA LEU A 68 20.10 6.85 -27.28
C LEU A 68 21.34 6.40 -28.05
N SER A 69 21.51 6.99 -29.24
CA SER A 69 22.79 7.08 -29.93
C SER A 69 23.77 7.83 -29.05
N GLY A 70 24.71 7.10 -28.44
CA GLY A 70 25.95 7.68 -27.96
C GLY A 70 26.87 7.91 -29.15
N GLU A 71 27.09 9.18 -29.51
CA GLU A 71 28.12 9.55 -30.47
C GLU A 71 29.50 9.43 -29.82
N ARG A 72 30.18 8.31 -30.07
CA ARG A 72 31.65 8.22 -30.15
C ARG A 72 32.05 7.17 -31.18
N VAL A 73 32.47 7.64 -32.34
CA VAL A 73 33.45 6.99 -33.22
C VAL A 73 34.78 7.69 -32.89
N PRO A 74 35.91 7.00 -32.62
CA PRO A 74 36.45 6.09 -33.62
C PRO A 74 37.17 4.82 -33.13
N THR A 75 37.35 3.96 -34.14
CA THR A 75 38.45 3.03 -34.35
C THR A 75 38.25 1.61 -33.83
N ASP A 76 38.26 0.73 -34.83
CA ASP A 76 38.32 -0.73 -34.78
C ASP A 76 39.23 -1.27 -33.68
N GLU A 77 38.73 -2.23 -32.89
CA GLU A 77 39.33 -3.56 -32.71
C GLU A 77 38.54 -4.39 -31.67
N GLU A 78 38.09 -5.57 -32.11
CA GLU A 78 37.72 -6.76 -31.33
C GLU A 78 36.70 -6.62 -30.17
N ALA A 79 35.42 -6.46 -30.53
CA ALA A 79 34.32 -6.73 -29.60
C ALA A 79 34.04 -8.25 -29.52
N GLY A 80 34.66 -8.91 -28.54
CA GLY A 80 34.16 -10.16 -27.99
C GLY A 80 32.70 -9.98 -27.57
N SER A 81 31.79 -10.67 -28.24
CA SER A 81 30.37 -10.64 -27.95
C SER A 81 30.10 -11.42 -26.65
N GLU A 82 30.32 -10.77 -25.51
CA GLU A 82 29.72 -11.19 -24.26
C GLU A 82 28.23 -10.84 -24.33
N LYS A 83 27.39 -11.85 -24.54
CA LYS A 83 25.95 -11.75 -24.27
C LYS A 83 25.78 -11.48 -22.77
N GLN A 84 25.81 -10.21 -22.37
CA GLN A 84 25.41 -9.80 -21.03
C GLN A 84 23.96 -10.22 -20.85
N ALA A 85 23.73 -11.21 -19.99
CA ALA A 85 22.40 -11.62 -19.59
C ALA A 85 21.71 -10.39 -18.98
N LEU A 86 20.63 -9.94 -19.60
CA LEU A 86 19.76 -8.90 -19.03
C LEU A 86 19.23 -9.45 -17.71
N ILE A 87 19.73 -8.93 -16.60
CA ILE A 87 19.21 -9.21 -15.26
C ILE A 87 17.86 -8.51 -15.19
N THR A 88 16.78 -9.28 -15.33
CA THR A 88 15.40 -8.77 -15.29
C THR A 88 14.81 -8.74 -13.89
N GLU A 89 15.39 -9.49 -12.95
CA GLU A 89 14.88 -9.63 -11.59
C GLU A 89 15.73 -8.83 -10.60
N LEU A 90 15.07 -8.04 -9.77
CA LEU A 90 15.72 -7.30 -8.69
C LEU A 90 15.80 -8.19 -7.43
N PRO A 91 16.95 -8.26 -6.74
CA PRO A 91 17.03 -8.95 -5.46
C PRO A 91 16.08 -8.31 -4.43
N PRO A 92 15.66 -9.07 -3.39
CA PRO A 92 14.82 -8.51 -2.34
C PRO A 92 15.55 -7.39 -1.60
N LEU A 93 14.91 -6.22 -1.50
CA LEU A 93 15.47 -5.02 -0.85
C LEU A 93 15.72 -5.24 0.66
N LEU A 94 14.96 -6.15 1.27
CA LEU A 94 15.03 -6.48 2.70
C LEU A 94 15.23 -7.98 2.90
N SER A 95 16.22 -8.33 3.72
CA SER A 95 16.38 -9.68 4.24
C SER A 95 15.36 -9.98 5.35
N GLU A 96 15.05 -11.25 5.58
CA GLU A 96 14.13 -11.67 6.64
C GLU A 96 14.59 -11.25 8.04
N ALA A 97 15.90 -11.25 8.28
CA ALA A 97 16.47 -10.77 9.54
C ALA A 97 16.27 -9.26 9.73
N GLU A 98 16.36 -8.46 8.67
CA GLU A 98 16.09 -7.02 8.74
C GLU A 98 14.61 -6.74 8.95
N LYS A 99 13.71 -7.49 8.31
CA LYS A 99 12.26 -7.36 8.51
C LYS A 99 11.85 -7.54 9.97
N GLN A 100 12.49 -8.48 10.68
CA GLN A 100 12.23 -8.74 12.11
C GLN A 100 12.72 -7.63 13.04
N ASN A 101 13.67 -6.81 12.59
CA ASN A 101 14.24 -5.71 13.37
C ASN A 101 13.48 -4.38 13.19
N ILE A 102 12.50 -4.34 12.28
CA ILE A 102 11.67 -3.16 12.02
C ILE A 102 10.43 -3.25 12.91
N GLU A 103 10.20 -2.19 13.69
CA GLU A 103 9.07 -2.11 14.59
C GLU A 103 8.05 -1.07 14.11
N ASP A 104 6.84 -1.55 13.90
CA ASP A 104 5.69 -0.74 13.50
C ASP A 104 5.10 0.03 14.69
N ASP A 105 4.18 0.94 14.40
CA ASP A 105 3.38 1.73 15.37
C ASP A 105 4.22 2.66 16.27
N TYR A 106 5.48 2.88 15.90
CA TYR A 106 6.35 3.89 16.48
C TYR A 106 6.41 5.14 15.59
N LEU A 107 6.48 6.32 16.21
CA LEU A 107 6.64 7.57 15.48
C LEU A 107 8.08 7.70 14.97
N GLY A 108 8.27 7.70 13.66
CA GLY A 108 9.57 7.82 13.00
C GLY A 108 10.43 6.56 13.07
N LEU A 109 11.72 6.72 12.73
CA LEU A 109 12.69 5.63 12.64
C LEU A 109 13.43 5.42 13.96
N LYS A 110 13.54 4.16 14.39
CA LYS A 110 14.40 3.79 15.52
C LYS A 110 15.87 3.87 15.11
N LYS A 111 16.76 4.10 16.07
CA LYS A 111 18.22 4.14 15.83
C LYS A 111 18.76 2.88 15.16
N THR A 112 18.15 1.72 15.44
CA THR A 112 18.49 0.43 14.84
C THR A 112 17.99 0.28 13.40
N GLU A 113 16.93 1.01 13.02
CA GLU A 113 16.31 0.97 11.69
C GLU A 113 16.98 1.92 10.70
N VAL A 114 17.55 3.04 11.18
CA VAL A 114 18.24 4.05 10.36
C VAL A 114 19.23 3.45 9.35
N PRO A 115 20.18 2.55 9.72
CA PRO A 115 21.12 2.02 8.74
C PRO A 115 20.45 1.17 7.65
N VAL A 116 19.43 0.39 8.00
CA VAL A 116 18.68 -0.42 7.03
C VAL A 116 17.89 0.48 6.08
N PHE A 117 17.22 1.49 6.62
CA PHE A 117 16.49 2.50 5.85
C PHE A 117 17.42 3.22 4.84
N GLN A 118 18.58 3.68 5.30
CA GLN A 118 19.56 4.36 4.44
C GLN A 118 20.10 3.46 3.34
N ARG A 119 20.36 2.18 3.64
CA ARG A 119 20.76 1.18 2.64
C ARG A 119 19.72 1.07 1.54
N ILE A 120 18.45 0.91 1.89
CA ILE A 120 17.35 0.76 0.93
C ILE A 120 17.20 2.00 0.06
N VAL A 121 17.23 3.20 0.66
CA VAL A 121 17.15 4.45 -0.12
C VAL A 121 18.33 4.55 -1.08
N THR A 122 19.53 4.20 -0.64
CA THR A 122 20.73 4.19 -1.50
C THR A 122 20.59 3.18 -2.63
N GLU A 123 20.10 1.97 -2.35
CA GLU A 123 19.89 0.91 -3.34
C GLU A 123 18.85 1.32 -4.39
N LEU A 124 17.71 1.86 -3.96
CA LEU A 124 16.66 2.34 -4.87
C LEU A 124 17.13 3.49 -5.77
N THR A 125 18.04 4.34 -5.27
CA THR A 125 18.55 5.49 -6.03
C THR A 125 19.63 5.13 -7.04
N GLN A 126 20.33 4.02 -6.79
CA GLN A 126 21.33 3.46 -7.71
C GLN A 126 20.70 2.50 -8.72
N THR A 127 19.50 2.00 -8.45
CA THR A 127 18.78 1.09 -9.34
C THR A 127 18.21 1.83 -10.55
N ASP A 128 18.32 1.21 -11.73
CA ASP A 128 17.75 1.74 -12.96
C ASP A 128 16.21 1.83 -12.88
N ARG A 129 15.66 2.93 -13.40
CA ARG A 129 14.21 3.19 -13.36
C ARG A 129 13.40 2.14 -14.14
N GLY A 130 13.91 1.65 -15.26
CA GLY A 130 13.26 0.61 -16.04
C GLY A 130 13.17 -0.72 -15.29
N LEU A 131 14.23 -1.07 -14.54
CA LEU A 131 14.20 -2.25 -13.67
C LEU A 131 13.22 -2.11 -12.51
N LEU A 132 13.14 -0.93 -11.89
CA LEU A 132 12.13 -0.66 -10.86
C LEU A 132 10.73 -0.87 -11.43
N GLN A 133 10.40 -0.21 -12.54
CA GLN A 133 9.08 -0.32 -13.18
C GLN A 133 8.71 -1.74 -13.60
N LEU A 134 9.68 -2.54 -14.07
CA LEU A 134 9.44 -3.93 -14.45
C LEU A 134 9.12 -4.83 -13.26
N ASN A 135 9.74 -4.58 -12.11
CA ASN A 135 9.62 -5.42 -10.91
C ASN A 135 8.57 -4.91 -9.91
N THR A 136 7.83 -3.86 -10.26
CA THR A 136 6.89 -3.23 -9.34
C THR A 136 5.52 -3.89 -9.37
N ASP A 137 4.96 -4.12 -8.18
CA ASP A 137 3.60 -4.63 -8.00
C ASP A 137 2.58 -3.46 -7.94
N ARG A 138 1.56 -3.53 -8.80
CA ARG A 138 0.48 -2.54 -8.92
C ARG A 138 -0.83 -2.97 -8.25
N SER A 139 -0.87 -4.17 -7.66
CA SER A 139 -2.11 -4.77 -7.16
C SER A 139 -2.49 -4.32 -5.74
N GLY A 140 -1.53 -3.74 -5.00
CA GLY A 140 -1.75 -3.33 -3.62
C GLY A 140 -2.54 -2.02 -3.50
N THR A 141 -3.33 -1.90 -2.44
CA THR A 141 -4.00 -0.65 -2.06
C THR A 141 -3.57 -0.23 -0.66
N TYR A 142 -3.82 1.04 -0.31
CA TYR A 142 -3.49 1.58 1.01
C TYR A 142 -4.00 0.70 2.16
N GLN A 143 -5.25 0.24 2.10
CA GLN A 143 -5.85 -0.57 3.16
C GLN A 143 -5.12 -1.92 3.32
N VAL A 144 -4.73 -2.54 2.20
CA VAL A 144 -3.98 -3.80 2.21
C VAL A 144 -2.58 -3.59 2.78
N TRP A 145 -1.87 -2.54 2.37
CA TRP A 145 -0.53 -2.25 2.89
C TRP A 145 -0.52 -1.98 4.40
N MET A 146 -1.58 -1.39 4.94
CA MET A 146 -1.70 -1.13 6.38
C MET A 146 -2.09 -2.37 7.19
N ALA A 147 -2.93 -3.25 6.61
CA ALA A 147 -3.38 -4.49 7.24
C ALA A 147 -2.31 -5.59 7.18
N GLU A 148 -1.58 -5.67 6.07
CA GLU A 148 -0.62 -6.72 5.76
C GLU A 148 0.80 -6.16 5.59
N THR A 149 1.19 -5.19 6.42
CA THR A 149 2.51 -4.50 6.34
C THR A 149 3.66 -5.47 6.17
N ASP A 150 3.69 -6.57 6.95
CA ASP A 150 4.77 -7.55 6.91
C ASP A 150 4.90 -8.27 5.56
N ALA A 151 3.79 -8.54 4.87
CA ALA A 151 3.79 -9.20 3.58
C ALA A 151 4.28 -8.28 2.45
N TRP A 152 4.00 -6.98 2.58
CA TRP A 152 4.35 -5.96 1.60
C TRP A 152 5.70 -5.28 1.88
N ARG A 153 6.24 -5.43 3.08
CA ARG A 153 7.51 -4.84 3.49
C ARG A 153 8.65 -5.34 2.60
N GLY A 154 9.37 -4.40 1.98
CA GLY A 154 10.49 -4.68 1.08
C GLY A 154 10.09 -5.04 -0.36
N ARG A 155 8.79 -5.05 -0.68
CA ARG A 155 8.31 -5.24 -2.05
C ARG A 155 8.26 -3.90 -2.77
N LEU A 156 8.65 -3.92 -4.05
CA LEU A 156 8.43 -2.79 -4.93
C LEU A 156 6.94 -2.63 -5.22
N ILE A 157 6.42 -1.44 -4.96
CA ILE A 157 5.03 -1.05 -5.19
C ILE A 157 4.97 0.25 -5.97
N GLU A 158 3.93 0.39 -6.79
CA GLU A 158 3.64 1.59 -7.59
C GLU A 158 2.25 2.07 -7.25
N PHE A 159 2.11 3.38 -7.08
CA PHE A 159 0.82 3.96 -6.77
C PHE A 159 0.71 5.43 -7.18
N ASP A 160 -0.52 5.82 -7.46
CA ASP A 160 -0.91 7.20 -7.73
C ASP A 160 -1.41 7.88 -6.46
N GLY A 161 -1.09 9.15 -6.31
CA GLY A 161 -1.54 9.94 -5.18
C GLY A 161 -1.40 11.44 -5.40
N HIS A 162 -1.72 12.19 -4.36
CA HIS A 162 -1.57 13.63 -4.34
C HIS A 162 -0.60 14.02 -3.23
N ALA A 163 0.51 14.67 -3.58
CA ALA A 163 1.43 15.24 -2.62
C ALA A 163 0.76 16.43 -1.93
N ARG A 164 0.58 16.31 -0.61
CA ARG A 164 0.01 17.36 0.26
C ARG A 164 1.08 18.23 0.88
N ARG A 165 2.25 17.67 1.13
CA ARG A 165 3.40 18.35 1.69
C ARG A 165 4.67 17.72 1.14
N ILE A 166 5.61 18.57 0.77
CA ILE A 166 6.95 18.17 0.33
C ILE A 166 7.92 19.05 1.10
N LEU A 167 8.78 18.43 1.90
CA LEU A 167 9.81 19.10 2.67
C LEU A 167 11.18 18.56 2.30
N LYS A 168 12.18 19.44 2.31
CA LYS A 168 13.56 19.00 2.25
C LYS A 168 13.95 18.46 3.63
N ARG A 169 14.42 17.21 3.69
CA ARG A 169 14.89 16.61 4.94
C ARG A 169 16.26 17.19 5.27
N GLU A 170 16.43 17.63 6.52
CA GLU A 170 17.74 18.07 7.00
C GLU A 170 18.64 16.83 7.17
N ASN A 171 19.70 16.75 6.36
CA ASN A 171 20.65 15.66 6.46
C ASN A 171 21.40 15.77 7.79
N SER A 172 21.03 14.93 8.77
CA SER A 172 21.68 14.93 10.09
C SER A 172 23.10 14.34 10.07
N THR A 173 23.55 13.80 8.93
CA THR A 173 24.90 13.25 8.74
C THR A 173 25.54 13.86 7.50
N GLU A 174 26.68 14.51 7.73
CA GLU A 174 27.50 15.26 6.77
C GLU A 174 27.98 14.42 5.55
N ASN A 175 27.81 13.10 5.60
CA ASN A 175 28.25 12.14 4.57
C ASN A 175 27.16 11.70 3.57
N GLN A 176 25.95 12.26 3.63
CA GLN A 176 24.88 11.91 2.68
C GLN A 176 24.87 12.90 1.51
N ASN A 177 25.51 12.50 0.41
CA ASN A 177 25.62 13.28 -0.85
C ASN A 177 24.30 13.39 -1.65
N GLY A 178 23.13 13.15 -1.04
CA GLY A 178 21.82 13.27 -1.67
C GLY A 178 20.90 14.17 -0.86
N ASN A 179 20.19 15.08 -1.53
CA ASN A 179 19.07 15.77 -0.88
C ASN A 179 17.93 14.76 -0.72
N LEU A 180 17.60 14.39 0.53
CA LEU A 180 16.41 13.63 0.82
C LEU A 180 15.20 14.57 0.95
N TYR A 181 14.03 14.09 0.56
CA TYR A 181 12.78 14.82 0.65
C TYR A 181 11.72 13.95 1.34
N ASP A 182 10.96 14.59 2.22
CA ASP A 182 9.82 14.01 2.92
C ASP A 182 8.52 14.46 2.25
N LEU A 183 7.77 13.49 1.77
CA LEU A 183 6.51 13.68 1.08
C LEU A 183 5.39 13.09 1.93
N TRP A 184 4.31 13.86 2.11
CA TRP A 184 3.05 13.35 2.65
C TRP A 184 2.06 13.22 1.50
N VAL A 185 1.72 11.98 1.16
CA VAL A 185 0.96 11.64 -0.04
C VAL A 185 -0.37 11.04 0.34
N THR A 186 -1.47 11.59 -0.15
CA THR A 186 -2.81 11.00 0.01
C THR A 186 -3.16 10.19 -1.23
N THR A 187 -3.61 8.96 -1.05
CA THR A 187 -4.17 8.12 -2.12
C THR A 187 -5.70 8.14 -2.06
N GLU A 188 -6.38 7.63 -3.07
CA GLU A 188 -7.84 7.52 -3.06
C GLU A 188 -8.34 6.70 -1.86
N GLY A 189 -7.60 5.65 -1.47
CA GLY A 189 -7.96 4.79 -0.34
C GLY A 189 -7.56 5.31 1.04
N SER A 190 -6.65 6.28 1.13
CA SER A 190 -6.09 6.71 2.42
C SER A 190 -6.89 7.82 3.10
N GLY A 191 -7.78 8.50 2.38
CA GLY A 191 -8.63 9.56 2.94
C GLY A 191 -7.79 10.69 3.54
N SER A 192 -7.93 10.92 4.85
CA SER A 192 -7.16 11.94 5.59
C SER A 192 -5.84 11.44 6.16
N MET A 193 -5.48 10.17 5.96
CA MET A 193 -4.25 9.57 6.45
C MET A 193 -3.20 9.58 5.33
N PRO A 194 -2.20 10.47 5.35
CA PRO A 194 -1.16 10.48 4.33
C PRO A 194 -0.18 9.33 4.53
N LEU A 195 0.35 8.80 3.43
CA LEU A 195 1.58 8.02 3.43
C LEU A 195 2.77 8.97 3.56
N HIS A 196 3.71 8.62 4.44
CA HIS A 196 5.00 9.29 4.54
C HIS A 196 5.98 8.60 3.59
N VAL A 197 6.40 9.31 2.54
CA VAL A 197 7.30 8.81 1.50
C VAL A 197 8.61 9.59 1.57
N VAL A 198 9.73 8.89 1.50
CA VAL A 198 11.06 9.50 1.45
C VAL A 198 11.68 9.19 0.10
N THR A 199 12.16 10.23 -0.59
CA THR A 199 12.85 10.10 -1.88
C THR A 199 14.19 10.82 -1.85
N ALA A 200 15.17 10.33 -2.61
CA ALA A 200 16.48 11.01 -2.76
C ALA A 200 16.57 11.91 -3.99
N GLY A 201 15.43 12.25 -4.59
CA GLY A 201 15.37 13.18 -5.69
C GLY A 201 13.94 13.60 -5.97
N LEU A 202 13.81 14.85 -6.43
CA LEU A 202 12.57 15.44 -6.88
C LEU A 202 12.80 15.98 -8.29
N PRO A 203 11.84 15.88 -9.23
CA PRO A 203 11.92 16.61 -10.49
C PRO A 203 12.14 18.10 -10.23
N ALA A 204 12.97 18.75 -11.04
CA ALA A 204 13.37 20.15 -10.83
C ALA A 204 12.18 21.14 -10.84
N GLU A 205 11.08 20.74 -11.49
CA GLU A 205 9.86 21.53 -11.66
C GLU A 205 8.88 21.39 -10.48
N MET A 206 9.14 20.47 -9.55
CA MET A 206 8.21 20.17 -8.46
C MET A 206 8.36 21.17 -7.31
N GLU A 207 7.24 21.76 -6.90
CA GLU A 207 7.19 22.72 -5.80
C GLU A 207 7.42 22.05 -4.43
N ILE A 208 8.12 22.73 -3.54
CA ILE A 208 8.36 22.31 -2.15
C ILE A 208 7.53 23.23 -1.25
N GLY A 209 6.77 22.65 -0.31
CA GLY A 209 5.86 23.41 0.54
C GLY A 209 4.97 22.54 1.43
N GLU A 210 4.24 23.18 2.34
CA GLU A 210 3.40 22.51 3.35
C GLU A 210 1.96 22.26 2.94
N GLN A 211 1.47 23.00 1.94
CA GLN A 211 0.09 22.96 1.48
C GLN A 211 0.06 22.84 -0.03
N LEU A 212 0.26 21.61 -0.50
CA LEU A 212 0.32 21.26 -1.91
C LEU A 212 -0.88 20.37 -2.27
N ASN A 213 -1.14 20.26 -3.58
CA ASN A 213 -2.07 19.29 -4.12
C ASN A 213 -1.62 18.88 -5.53
N ILE A 214 -0.44 18.25 -5.59
CA ILE A 214 0.22 17.90 -6.86
C ILE A 214 -0.03 16.41 -7.11
N PRO A 215 -0.64 16.02 -8.25
CA PRO A 215 -0.75 14.62 -8.62
C PRO A 215 0.64 14.05 -8.88
N ILE A 216 0.93 12.90 -8.27
CA ILE A 216 2.22 12.24 -8.39
C ILE A 216 2.02 10.74 -8.57
N HIS A 217 2.96 10.16 -9.31
CA HIS A 217 3.09 8.74 -9.53
C HIS A 217 4.42 8.29 -8.92
N LEU A 218 4.37 7.31 -8.03
CA LEU A 218 5.54 6.88 -7.25
C LEU A 218 5.77 5.38 -7.39
N SER A 219 7.04 4.99 -7.47
CA SER A 219 7.50 3.62 -7.32
C SER A 219 8.49 3.56 -6.15
N GLY A 220 8.30 2.61 -5.25
CA GLY A 220 9.13 2.50 -4.04
C GLY A 220 8.82 1.24 -3.27
N THR A 221 9.23 1.17 -2.00
CA THR A 221 8.94 0.03 -1.13
C THR A 221 8.28 0.46 0.15
N LEU A 222 7.39 -0.39 0.67
CA LEU A 222 6.90 -0.25 2.04
C LEU A 222 8.02 -0.60 3.01
N PHE A 223 8.32 0.30 3.95
CA PHE A 223 9.35 0.09 4.98
C PHE A 223 8.74 -0.26 6.33
N LYS A 224 7.83 0.58 6.84
CA LYS A 224 7.17 0.37 8.14
C LYS A 224 5.81 1.06 8.17
N ARG A 225 4.97 0.67 9.12
CA ARG A 225 3.77 1.43 9.52
C ARG A 225 4.16 2.38 10.66
N GLU A 226 4.08 3.68 10.42
CA GLU A 226 4.35 4.67 11.46
C GLU A 226 3.16 4.83 12.41
N GLY A 227 3.46 4.98 13.70
CA GLY A 227 2.45 5.32 14.71
C GLY A 227 2.03 6.78 14.62
N TYR A 228 0.80 7.07 15.04
CA TYR A 228 0.33 8.45 15.20
C TYR A 228 0.59 8.92 16.63
N ALA A 229 1.16 10.13 16.77
CA ALA A 229 1.13 10.83 18.05
C ALA A 229 -0.33 11.25 18.32
N ALA A 230 -1.08 10.41 19.03
CA ALA A 230 -2.35 10.82 19.57
C ALA A 230 -2.07 11.79 20.72
N GLU A 231 -2.39 13.08 20.54
CA GLU A 231 -2.54 14.03 21.64
C GLU A 231 -3.76 13.61 22.47
N GLY A 232 -3.64 12.59 23.32
CA GLY A 232 -4.78 12.09 24.07
C GLY A 232 -4.49 10.84 24.89
N GLY A 233 -3.87 11.03 26.05
CA GLY A 233 -3.77 10.06 27.14
C GLY A 233 -3.47 10.77 28.44
#